data_AF-A0A0G3ED74-F1
#
_entry.id   AF-A0A0G3ED74-F1
#
_cell.length_a   1.000
_cell.length_b   1.000
_cell.length_c   1.000
_cell.angle_alpha   90.00
_cell.angle_beta   90.00
_cell.angle_gamma   90.00
#
_symmetry.space_group_name_H-M   'P 1'
#
loop_
_entity.id
_entity.type
_entity.pdbx_description
1 polymer ?
#
loop_
_entity_poly.entity_id
_entity_poly.type
_entity_poly.pdbx_seq_one_letter_code
_entity_poly.pdbx_strand_id
1 'polypeptide(L)'
;MNEHRAMPELKEIVGALLFAARQPLGVKRMRRVLRETAEVQGGVYAQYAEATERDLAGAVESFVRDLEAAGLGLRVAEVAHGFRIENRPECGPWIRQMLDRNRTPKLTKPALETLAIIAYRQPCTRAEVESVRGVSADQMIRNLVELQLVKATGRSELPGRPWLFGTTQKFLEHFGLKTLGDLPNMEELRRAEREARERKPQEPSGGAEDGGADEASRPAESEPAGEQHDTGPVARED
;
A
#
# COMPACT_ATOMS: atom_id res chain seq x y z
N MET A 1 -52.01 3.12 0.61
CA MET A 1 -50.89 2.75 1.51
C MET A 1 -49.71 3.63 1.10
N ASN A 2 -49.74 4.90 1.52
CA ASN A 2 -48.72 5.88 1.16
C ASN A 2 -47.71 5.94 2.28
N GLU A 3 -46.65 5.14 2.18
CA GLU A 3 -45.46 5.37 2.97
C GLU A 3 -44.85 6.68 2.49
N HIS A 4 -45.00 7.74 3.29
CA HIS A 4 -44.07 8.86 3.24
C HIS A 4 -42.69 8.31 3.61
N ARG A 5 -41.94 7.81 2.62
CA ARG A 5 -40.53 7.53 2.83
C ARG A 5 -39.89 8.87 3.14
N ALA A 6 -39.65 9.13 4.43
CA ALA A 6 -38.92 10.30 4.87
C ALA A 6 -37.63 10.36 4.05
N MET A 7 -37.39 11.51 3.42
CA MET A 7 -36.18 11.67 2.64
C MET A 7 -34.98 11.58 3.58
N PRO A 8 -33.93 10.83 3.20
CA PRO A 8 -32.79 10.60 4.08
C PRO A 8 -32.08 11.92 4.38
N GLU A 9 -31.58 12.08 5.58
CA GLU A 9 -30.75 13.24 5.91
C GLU A 9 -29.45 13.23 5.10
N LEU A 10 -28.84 14.40 4.88
CA LEU A 10 -27.60 14.50 4.12
C LEU A 10 -26.48 13.59 4.68
N LYS A 11 -26.44 13.42 6.02
CA LYS A 11 -25.48 12.52 6.69
C LYS A 11 -25.70 11.05 6.33
N GLU A 12 -26.94 10.61 6.14
CA GLU A 12 -27.28 9.23 5.80
C GLU A 12 -26.88 8.94 4.35
N ILE A 13 -27.11 9.91 3.46
CA ILE A 13 -26.66 9.84 2.07
C ILE A 13 -25.13 9.75 2.02
N VAL A 14 -24.42 10.63 2.73
CA VAL A 14 -22.95 10.59 2.81
C VAL A 14 -22.44 9.26 3.35
N GLY A 15 -23.03 8.74 4.43
CA GLY A 15 -22.68 7.44 4.99
C GLY A 15 -22.85 6.31 3.98
N ALA A 16 -23.98 6.29 3.24
CA ALA A 16 -24.23 5.32 2.19
C ALA A 16 -23.23 5.43 1.02
N LEU A 17 -22.89 6.65 0.60
CA LEU A 17 -21.87 6.88 -0.44
C LEU A 17 -20.50 6.40 0.01
N LEU A 18 -20.10 6.67 1.26
CA LEU A 18 -18.83 6.22 1.83
C LEU A 18 -18.76 4.70 1.97
N PHE A 19 -19.86 4.06 2.35
CA PHE A 19 -19.96 2.60 2.44
C PHE A 19 -19.86 1.93 1.07
N ALA A 20 -20.50 2.51 0.04
CA ALA A 20 -20.46 1.97 -1.32
C ALA A 20 -19.13 2.26 -2.06
N ALA A 21 -18.38 3.28 -1.64
CA ALA A 21 -17.14 3.68 -2.29
C ALA A 21 -16.02 2.65 -2.09
N ARG A 22 -15.39 2.23 -3.19
CA ARG A 22 -14.24 1.30 -3.18
C ARG A 22 -12.88 2.00 -3.00
N GLN A 23 -12.86 3.33 -3.06
CA GLN A 23 -11.70 4.20 -2.92
C GLN A 23 -12.07 5.41 -2.06
N PRO A 24 -11.10 6.13 -1.46
CA PRO A 24 -11.40 7.36 -0.74
C PRO A 24 -12.24 8.34 -1.57
N LEU A 25 -13.35 8.78 -1.00
CA LEU A 25 -14.32 9.64 -1.64
C LEU A 25 -14.14 11.08 -1.16
N GLY A 26 -13.71 11.97 -2.04
CA GLY A 26 -13.57 13.40 -1.73
C GLY A 26 -14.91 14.15 -1.79
N VAL A 27 -15.00 15.26 -1.05
CA VAL A 27 -16.19 16.12 -0.98
C VAL A 27 -16.67 16.59 -2.36
N LYS A 28 -15.73 16.97 -3.25
CA LYS A 28 -16.05 17.36 -4.63
C LYS A 28 -16.76 16.26 -5.41
N ARG A 29 -16.36 14.99 -5.21
CA ARG A 29 -16.97 13.85 -5.87
C ARG A 29 -18.35 13.54 -5.28
N MET A 30 -18.52 13.65 -3.95
CA MET A 30 -19.84 13.54 -3.31
C MET A 30 -20.82 14.57 -3.88
N ARG A 31 -20.40 15.84 -3.94
CA ARG A 31 -21.20 16.94 -4.50
C ARG A 31 -21.60 16.67 -5.94
N ARG A 32 -20.67 16.14 -6.75
CA ARG A 32 -20.97 15.79 -8.14
C ARG A 32 -22.05 14.70 -8.24
N VAL A 33 -21.96 13.66 -7.41
CA VAL A 33 -22.97 12.59 -7.36
C VAL A 33 -24.34 13.13 -6.93
N LEU A 34 -24.41 14.06 -5.97
CA LEU A 34 -25.67 14.68 -5.56
C LEU A 34 -26.31 15.47 -6.71
N ARG A 35 -25.51 16.24 -7.47
CA ARG A 35 -25.98 16.99 -8.64
C ARG A 35 -26.44 16.08 -9.77
N GLU A 36 -25.63 15.09 -10.14
CA GLU A 36 -25.97 14.09 -11.16
C GLU A 36 -27.28 13.35 -10.79
N THR A 37 -27.47 13.01 -9.51
CA THR A 37 -28.70 12.35 -9.04
C THR A 37 -29.92 13.29 -9.11
N ALA A 38 -29.74 14.55 -8.71
CA ALA A 38 -30.78 15.57 -8.79
C ALA A 38 -31.23 15.84 -10.22
N GLU A 39 -30.29 15.86 -11.18
CA GLU A 39 -30.59 16.04 -12.61
C GLU A 39 -31.34 14.84 -13.20
N VAL A 40 -30.93 13.62 -12.85
CA VAL A 40 -31.53 12.39 -13.39
C VAL A 40 -32.90 12.09 -12.78
N GLN A 41 -33.04 12.26 -11.46
CA GLN A 41 -34.27 11.88 -10.74
C GLN A 41 -35.26 13.04 -10.59
N GLY A 42 -34.77 14.29 -10.57
CA GLY A 42 -35.59 15.48 -10.37
C GLY A 42 -36.38 15.47 -9.05
N GLY A 43 -37.44 16.29 -9.02
CA GLY A 43 -38.42 16.30 -7.92
C GLY A 43 -37.79 16.50 -6.54
N VAL A 44 -38.10 15.58 -5.62
CA VAL A 44 -37.60 15.64 -4.23
C VAL A 44 -36.09 15.50 -4.11
N TYR A 45 -35.38 14.97 -5.12
CA TYR A 45 -33.92 14.84 -5.09
C TYR A 45 -33.21 16.15 -5.43
N ALA A 46 -33.89 17.10 -6.07
CA ALA A 46 -33.33 18.39 -6.45
C ALA A 46 -32.81 19.20 -5.26
N GLN A 47 -33.40 19.01 -4.07
CA GLN A 47 -32.99 19.70 -2.85
C GLN A 47 -31.52 19.46 -2.46
N TYR A 48 -30.95 18.30 -2.83
CA TYR A 48 -29.56 17.96 -2.50
C TYR A 48 -28.53 18.57 -3.47
N ALA A 49 -28.95 19.10 -4.63
CA ALA A 49 -28.05 19.70 -5.60
C ALA A 49 -27.38 20.98 -5.06
N GLU A 50 -28.07 21.69 -4.16
CA GLU A 50 -27.62 22.93 -3.54
C GLU A 50 -26.67 22.71 -2.36
N ALA A 51 -26.43 21.47 -1.94
CA ALA A 51 -25.49 21.16 -0.87
C ALA A 51 -24.08 21.71 -1.19
N THR A 52 -23.56 22.50 -0.27
CA THR A 52 -22.22 23.10 -0.38
C THR A 52 -21.14 22.13 0.08
N GLU A 53 -19.88 22.46 -0.20
CA GLU A 53 -18.76 21.68 0.33
C GLU A 53 -18.73 21.70 1.87
N ARG A 54 -19.19 22.79 2.49
CA ARG A 54 -19.29 22.93 3.94
C ARG A 54 -20.37 22.02 4.53
N ASP A 55 -21.53 21.93 3.88
CA ASP A 55 -22.62 21.06 4.33
C ASP A 55 -22.20 19.59 4.26
N LEU A 56 -21.51 19.21 3.19
CA LEU A 56 -20.97 17.86 3.03
C LEU A 56 -19.88 17.54 4.06
N ALA A 57 -18.96 18.47 4.33
CA ALA A 57 -17.96 18.29 5.37
C ALA A 57 -18.62 18.12 6.75
N GLY A 58 -19.62 18.95 7.07
CA GLY A 58 -20.39 18.82 8.32
C GLY A 58 -21.18 17.51 8.40
N ALA A 59 -21.71 17.01 7.28
CA ALA A 59 -22.40 15.73 7.20
C ALA A 59 -21.43 14.55 7.43
N VAL A 60 -20.21 14.61 6.89
CA VAL A 60 -19.15 13.63 7.17
C VAL A 60 -18.80 13.64 8.66
N GLU A 61 -18.57 14.81 9.26
CA GLU A 61 -18.27 14.92 10.69
C GLU A 61 -19.40 14.39 11.57
N SER A 62 -20.66 14.64 11.19
CA SER A 62 -21.81 14.08 11.90
C SER A 62 -21.84 12.56 11.79
N PHE A 63 -21.59 12.01 10.60
CA PHE A 63 -21.55 10.58 10.39
C PHE A 63 -20.40 9.91 11.17
N VAL A 64 -19.24 10.58 11.29
CA VAL A 64 -18.14 10.12 12.14
C VAL A 64 -18.57 9.99 13.59
N ARG A 65 -19.20 11.03 14.16
CA ARG A 65 -19.69 11.00 15.55
C ARG A 65 -20.70 9.89 15.78
N ASP A 66 -21.63 9.69 14.84
CA ASP A 66 -22.64 8.62 14.94
C ASP A 66 -21.98 7.23 14.90
N LEU A 67 -20.98 7.02 14.03
CA LEU A 67 -20.26 5.76 13.90
C LEU A 67 -19.42 5.44 15.15
N GLU A 68 -18.78 6.47 15.73
CA GLU A 68 -18.04 6.36 16.98
C GLU A 68 -18.96 6.01 18.15
N ALA A 69 -20.09 6.70 18.28
CA ALA A 69 -21.08 6.46 19.32
C ALA A 69 -21.70 5.05 19.21
N ALA A 70 -21.87 4.54 18.00
CA ALA A 70 -22.41 3.19 17.77
C ALA A 70 -21.43 2.07 18.16
N GLY A 71 -20.13 2.34 18.28
CA GLY A 71 -19.16 1.36 18.79
C GLY A 71 -18.96 0.12 17.92
N LEU A 72 -19.23 0.21 16.61
CA LEU A 72 -19.32 -0.95 15.70
C LEU A 72 -17.96 -1.49 15.19
N GLY A 73 -16.84 -1.06 15.76
CA GLY A 73 -15.50 -1.43 15.26
C GLY A 73 -15.14 -0.82 13.90
N LEU A 74 -15.91 0.17 13.44
CA LEU A 74 -15.69 0.92 12.21
C LEU A 74 -15.29 2.36 12.52
N ARG A 75 -14.55 2.99 11.60
CA ARG A 75 -14.20 4.41 11.65
C ARG A 75 -14.18 4.99 10.23
N VAL A 76 -14.28 6.31 10.11
CA VAL A 76 -13.97 7.00 8.85
C VAL A 76 -12.53 7.50 8.92
N ALA A 77 -11.72 7.13 7.92
CA ALA A 77 -10.38 7.65 7.75
C ALA A 77 -10.36 8.66 6.60
N GLU A 78 -9.68 9.79 6.81
CA GLU A 78 -9.33 10.71 5.74
C GLU A 78 -8.01 10.24 5.12
N VAL A 79 -8.04 9.92 3.84
CA VAL A 79 -6.92 9.36 3.07
C VAL A 79 -6.95 9.94 1.66
N ALA A 80 -5.79 10.37 1.17
CA ALA A 80 -5.63 10.85 -0.19
C ALA A 80 -6.69 11.93 -0.54
N HIS A 81 -6.83 12.95 0.30
CA HIS A 81 -7.83 14.04 0.18
C HIS A 81 -9.30 13.59 0.09
N GLY A 82 -9.62 12.36 0.52
CA GLY A 82 -10.97 11.84 0.56
C GLY A 82 -11.22 11.06 1.84
N PHE A 83 -12.44 10.55 1.99
CA PHE A 83 -12.87 9.80 3.16
C PHE A 83 -13.20 8.36 2.78
N ARG A 84 -12.88 7.38 3.63
CA ARG A 84 -13.34 6.00 3.47
C ARG A 84 -13.67 5.37 4.83
N ILE A 85 -14.59 4.42 4.83
CA ILE A 85 -14.85 3.60 6.01
C ILE A 85 -13.76 2.53 6.11
N GLU A 86 -13.19 2.39 7.30
CA GLU A 86 -12.22 1.35 7.63
C GLU A 86 -12.60 0.67 8.95
N ASN A 87 -12.02 -0.51 9.17
CA ASN A 87 -12.04 -1.09 10.49
C ASN A 87 -11.15 -0.28 11.45
N ARG A 88 -11.57 -0.27 12.71
CA ARG A 88 -10.75 0.22 13.82
C ARG A 88 -9.45 -0.60 13.93
N PRO A 89 -8.28 0.04 14.16
CA PRO A 89 -7.01 -0.66 14.28
C PRO A 89 -7.02 -1.78 15.34
N GLU A 90 -7.81 -1.58 16.40
CA GLU A 90 -7.99 -2.54 17.48
C GLU A 90 -8.56 -3.87 16.98
N CYS A 91 -9.44 -3.84 15.96
CA CYS A 91 -10.00 -5.04 15.34
C CYS A 91 -9.02 -5.77 14.38
N GLY A 92 -7.83 -5.20 14.17
CA GLY A 92 -6.83 -5.68 13.21
C GLY A 92 -6.44 -7.17 13.33
N PRO A 93 -6.19 -7.73 14.54
CA PRO A 93 -5.83 -9.14 14.69
C PRO A 93 -6.87 -10.11 14.09
N TRP A 94 -8.16 -9.89 14.38
CA TRP A 94 -9.24 -10.73 13.87
C TRP A 94 -9.42 -10.61 12.36
N ILE A 95 -9.31 -9.38 11.83
CA ILE A 95 -9.40 -9.14 10.38
C ILE A 95 -8.26 -9.84 9.64
N ARG A 96 -7.03 -9.80 10.18
CA ARG A 96 -5.89 -10.50 9.58
C ARG A 96 -6.01 -12.02 9.65
N GLN A 97 -6.71 -12.55 10.65
CA GLN A 97 -6.99 -13.98 10.73
C GLN A 97 -8.03 -14.40 9.70
N MET A 98 -9.04 -13.56 9.44
CA MET A 98 -10.08 -13.80 8.43
C MET A 98 -9.57 -13.62 7.00
N LEU A 99 -8.79 -12.57 6.75
CA LEU A 99 -8.20 -12.28 5.46
C LEU A 99 -6.90 -13.06 5.32
N ASP A 100 -6.97 -14.25 4.73
CA ASP A 100 -5.81 -15.12 4.46
C ASP A 100 -4.57 -14.31 4.05
N ARG A 101 -3.46 -14.51 4.75
CA ARG A 101 -2.19 -13.75 4.66
C ARG A 101 -1.55 -13.67 3.26
N ASN A 102 -2.13 -14.32 2.25
CA ASN A 102 -1.55 -14.55 0.93
C ASN A 102 -2.14 -13.71 -0.22
N ARG A 103 -3.12 -12.83 0.00
CA ARG A 103 -3.80 -12.14 -1.11
C ARG A 103 -3.14 -10.87 -1.64
N THR A 104 -2.13 -10.30 -0.97
CA THR A 104 -1.48 -9.08 -1.47
C THR A 104 0.04 -9.26 -1.52
N PRO A 105 0.66 -9.19 -2.70
CA PRO A 105 2.12 -9.24 -2.80
C PRO A 105 2.70 -8.07 -1.99
N LYS A 106 3.48 -8.41 -0.97
CA LYS A 106 4.16 -7.40 -0.14
C LYS A 106 5.21 -6.70 -0.98
N LEU A 107 5.34 -5.40 -0.81
CA LEU A 107 6.50 -4.67 -1.33
C LEU A 107 7.75 -5.25 -0.68
N THR A 108 8.70 -5.67 -1.52
CA THR A 108 9.99 -6.18 -1.05
C THR A 108 10.79 -5.04 -0.40
N LYS A 109 11.75 -5.37 0.46
CA LYS A 109 12.60 -4.37 1.10
C LYS A 109 13.30 -3.44 0.08
N PRO A 110 13.89 -3.93 -1.03
CA PRO A 110 14.49 -3.05 -2.04
C PRO A 110 13.46 -2.13 -2.73
N ALA A 111 12.23 -2.59 -2.94
CA ALA A 111 11.17 -1.78 -3.51
C ALA A 111 10.73 -0.68 -2.55
N LEU A 112 10.62 -0.98 -1.25
CA LEU A 112 10.30 0.01 -0.21
C LEU A 112 11.39 1.07 -0.08
N GLU A 113 12.67 0.68 -0.10
CA GLU A 113 13.80 1.62 -0.06
C GLU A 113 13.78 2.57 -1.26
N THR A 114 13.56 2.02 -2.47
CA THR A 114 13.45 2.82 -3.70
C THR A 114 12.26 3.77 -3.64
N LEU A 115 11.11 3.28 -3.18
CA LEU A 115 9.89 4.08 -3.03
C LEU A 115 10.06 5.22 -2.02
N ALA A 116 10.72 4.95 -0.89
CA ALA A 116 11.00 5.97 0.12
C ALA A 116 11.86 7.09 -0.45
N ILE A 117 12.93 6.76 -1.18
CA ILE A 117 13.79 7.78 -1.82
C ILE A 117 12.98 8.66 -2.77
N ILE A 118 12.13 8.07 -3.60
CA ILE A 118 11.26 8.82 -4.52
C ILE A 118 10.28 9.70 -3.73
N ALA A 119 9.64 9.18 -2.68
CA ALA A 119 8.66 9.92 -1.88
C ALA A 119 9.25 11.18 -1.24
N TYR A 120 10.48 11.10 -0.71
CA TYR A 120 11.15 12.23 -0.05
C TYR A 120 11.92 13.16 -1.01
N ARG A 121 12.26 12.73 -2.23
CA ARG A 121 13.06 13.54 -3.18
C ARG A 121 12.35 13.91 -4.47
N GLN A 122 11.08 13.53 -4.65
CA GLN A 122 10.33 13.89 -5.85
C GLN A 122 10.27 15.42 -6.08
N PRO A 123 10.31 15.87 -7.35
CA PRO A 123 10.54 15.07 -8.56
C PRO A 123 12.01 14.68 -8.72
N CYS A 124 12.31 13.40 -8.97
CA CYS A 124 13.69 12.90 -9.10
C CYS A 124 13.88 11.97 -10.32
N THR A 125 15.09 11.96 -10.88
CA THR A 125 15.50 11.08 -11.98
C THR A 125 15.94 9.70 -11.47
N ARG A 126 15.98 8.72 -12.38
CA ARG A 126 16.52 7.38 -12.05
C ARG A 126 17.95 7.45 -11.51
N ALA A 127 18.81 8.28 -12.11
CA ALA A 127 20.21 8.42 -11.71
C ALA A 127 20.36 8.97 -10.28
N GLU A 128 19.51 9.92 -9.88
CA GLU A 128 19.49 10.44 -8.51
C GLU A 128 19.00 9.41 -7.49
N VAL A 129 18.07 8.53 -7.88
CA VAL A 129 17.66 7.42 -7.02
C VAL A 129 18.81 6.41 -6.85
N GLU A 130 19.50 6.09 -7.94
CA GLU A 130 20.63 5.15 -7.94
C GLU A 130 21.83 5.69 -7.14
N SER A 131 22.11 7.00 -7.21
CA SER A 131 23.20 7.61 -6.45
C SER A 131 22.97 7.54 -4.93
N VAL A 132 21.72 7.64 -4.48
CA VAL A 132 21.35 7.49 -3.06
C VAL A 132 21.36 6.01 -2.64
N ARG A 133 20.90 5.10 -3.50
CA ARG A 133 20.87 3.65 -3.18
C ARG A 133 22.23 2.97 -3.28
N GLY A 134 23.15 3.51 -4.07
CA GLY A 134 24.44 2.89 -4.40
C GLY A 134 24.34 1.67 -5.33
N VAL A 135 23.14 1.31 -5.81
CA VAL A 135 22.89 0.17 -6.71
C VAL A 135 21.79 0.49 -7.71
N SER A 136 21.73 -0.27 -8.81
CA SER A 136 20.70 -0.10 -9.85
C SER A 136 19.28 -0.16 -9.27
N ALA A 137 18.43 0.77 -9.72
CA ALA A 137 17.04 0.91 -9.27
C ALA A 137 16.03 0.65 -10.40
N ASP A 138 16.50 0.33 -11.60
CA ASP A 138 15.71 0.21 -12.82
C ASP A 138 14.53 -0.77 -12.69
N GLN A 139 14.79 -2.00 -12.23
CA GLN A 139 13.72 -2.98 -12.00
C GLN A 139 12.75 -2.56 -10.90
N MET A 140 13.24 -1.94 -9.82
CA MET A 140 12.39 -1.50 -8.72
C MET A 140 11.47 -0.37 -9.16
N ILE A 141 11.98 0.60 -9.93
CA ILE A 141 11.18 1.71 -10.48
C ILE A 141 10.11 1.16 -11.43
N ARG A 142 10.45 0.22 -12.32
CA ARG A 142 9.46 -0.45 -13.18
C ARG A 142 8.35 -1.10 -12.37
N ASN A 143 8.71 -1.91 -11.38
CA ASN A 143 7.74 -2.59 -10.51
C ASN A 143 6.83 -1.58 -9.78
N LEU A 144 7.39 -0.47 -9.27
CA LEU A 144 6.62 0.56 -8.56
C LEU A 144 5.68 1.34 -9.50
N VAL A 145 6.06 1.51 -10.77
CA VAL A 145 5.20 2.10 -11.80
C VAL A 145 4.08 1.14 -12.19
N GLU A 146 4.35 -0.16 -12.35
CA GLU A 146 3.33 -1.18 -12.60
C GLU A 146 2.31 -1.28 -11.46
N LEU A 147 2.78 -1.18 -10.22
CA LEU A 147 1.92 -1.09 -9.03
C LEU A 147 1.19 0.25 -8.93
N GLN A 148 1.50 1.21 -9.81
CA GLN A 148 0.99 2.58 -9.84
C GLN A 148 1.27 3.38 -8.56
N LEU A 149 2.30 3.01 -7.79
CA LEU A 149 2.75 3.78 -6.62
C LEU A 149 3.64 4.96 -7.03
N VAL A 150 4.30 4.83 -8.18
CA VAL A 150 5.15 5.85 -8.80
C VAL A 150 4.66 6.12 -10.23
N LYS A 151 4.85 7.34 -10.72
CA LYS A 151 4.61 7.73 -12.12
C LYS A 151 5.71 8.63 -12.63
N ALA A 152 5.83 8.74 -13.95
CA ALA A 152 6.61 9.81 -14.56
C ALA A 152 5.86 11.14 -14.39
N THR A 153 6.54 12.17 -13.87
CA THR A 153 5.99 13.51 -13.65
C THR A 153 6.38 14.49 -14.76
N GLY A 154 7.40 14.18 -15.55
CA GLY A 154 7.88 15.01 -16.64
C GLY A 154 9.27 14.57 -17.11
N ARG A 155 9.96 15.42 -17.87
CA ARG A 155 11.36 15.23 -18.25
C ARG A 155 12.23 16.31 -17.62
N SER A 156 13.43 15.93 -17.21
CA SER A 156 14.44 16.85 -16.69
C SER A 156 15.04 17.71 -17.81
N GLU A 157 15.61 18.85 -17.43
CA GLU A 157 16.38 19.75 -18.30
C GLU A 157 17.84 19.29 -18.50
N LEU A 158 18.27 18.26 -17.76
CA LEU A 158 19.59 17.67 -17.90
C LEU A 158 19.82 17.06 -19.30
N PRO A 159 21.09 16.94 -19.76
CA PRO A 159 21.43 16.27 -21.00
C PRO A 159 20.81 14.86 -21.08
N GLY A 160 20.26 14.52 -22.25
CA GLY A 160 19.50 13.27 -22.46
C GLY A 160 18.05 13.31 -21.95
N ARG A 161 17.63 14.42 -21.32
CA ARG A 161 16.26 14.70 -20.83
C ARG A 161 15.60 13.49 -20.14
N PRO A 162 16.24 12.92 -19.11
CA PRO A 162 15.73 11.73 -18.43
C PRO A 162 14.36 11.99 -17.79
N TRP A 163 13.58 10.92 -17.63
CA TRP A 163 12.29 10.99 -16.94
C TRP A 163 12.46 11.37 -15.46
N LEU A 164 11.59 12.26 -15.00
CA LEU A 164 11.37 12.56 -13.58
C LEU A 164 10.26 11.66 -13.05
N PHE A 165 10.45 11.17 -11.83
CA PHE A 165 9.53 10.29 -11.13
C PHE A 165 8.98 10.96 -9.88
N GLY A 166 7.76 10.60 -9.54
CA GLY A 166 7.09 11.01 -8.31
C GLY A 166 6.01 10.00 -7.90
N THR A 167 5.54 10.14 -6.67
CA THR A 167 4.47 9.31 -6.10
C THR A 167 3.09 9.65 -6.70
N THR A 168 2.12 8.76 -6.49
CA THR A 168 0.75 8.90 -7.01
C THR A 168 -0.27 9.03 -5.89
N GLN A 169 -1.54 9.21 -6.25
CA GLN A 169 -2.64 9.11 -5.29
C GLN A 169 -2.73 7.73 -4.64
N LYS A 170 -2.45 6.68 -5.42
CA LYS A 170 -2.44 5.29 -4.93
C LYS A 170 -1.37 5.06 -3.88
N PHE A 171 -0.26 5.78 -3.93
CA PHE A 171 0.73 5.78 -2.85
C PHE A 171 0.11 6.28 -1.54
N LEU A 172 -0.56 7.44 -1.55
CA LEU A 172 -1.25 7.96 -0.37
C LEU A 172 -2.32 6.98 0.14
N GLU A 173 -3.09 6.39 -0.77
CA GLU A 173 -4.10 5.37 -0.45
C GLU A 173 -3.50 4.13 0.23
N HIS A 174 -2.37 3.65 -0.30
CA HIS A 174 -1.68 2.45 0.17
C HIS A 174 -1.08 2.64 1.57
N PHE A 175 -0.52 3.82 1.85
CA PHE A 175 0.08 4.13 3.15
C PHE A 175 -0.88 4.81 4.13
N GLY A 176 -2.13 5.09 3.72
CA GLY A 176 -3.13 5.73 4.57
C GLY A 176 -2.83 7.19 4.90
N LEU A 177 -2.14 7.90 4.00
CA LEU A 177 -1.76 9.30 4.17
C LEU A 177 -2.82 10.22 3.57
N LYS A 178 -3.07 11.39 4.17
CA LYS A 178 -3.93 12.42 3.56
C LYS A 178 -3.18 13.14 2.46
N THR A 179 -1.94 13.52 2.75
CA THR A 179 -1.07 14.30 1.89
C THR A 179 0.38 13.80 1.99
N LEU A 180 1.25 14.25 1.08
CA LEU A 180 2.70 13.99 1.18
C LEU A 180 3.34 14.69 2.38
N GLY A 181 2.72 15.74 2.93
CA GLY A 181 3.18 16.42 4.13
C GLY A 181 3.03 15.58 5.40
N ASP A 182 2.25 14.50 5.36
CA ASP A 182 2.07 13.57 6.48
C ASP A 182 3.22 12.54 6.56
N LEU A 183 4.18 12.59 5.63
CA LEU A 183 5.36 11.73 5.70
C LEU A 183 6.22 12.15 6.89
N PRO A 184 6.72 11.17 7.68
CA PRO A 184 7.56 11.46 8.83
C PRO A 184 8.77 12.32 8.45
N ASN A 185 9.05 13.36 9.23
CA ASN A 185 10.29 14.09 9.05
C ASN A 185 11.50 13.24 9.50
N MET A 186 12.72 13.74 9.26
CA MET A 186 13.94 13.00 9.60
C MET A 186 14.10 12.70 11.09
N GLU A 187 13.57 13.55 11.98
CA GLU A 187 13.62 13.35 13.43
C GLU A 187 12.64 12.26 13.87
N GLU A 188 11.43 12.29 13.33
CA GLU A 188 10.39 11.29 13.53
C GLU A 188 10.83 9.92 13.00
N LEU A 189 11.52 9.89 11.87
CA LEU A 189 12.09 8.65 11.32
C LEU A 189 13.14 8.06 12.27
N ARG A 190 14.07 8.87 12.78
CA ARG A 190 15.07 8.43 13.77
C ARG A 190 14.42 7.93 15.07
N ARG A 191 13.32 8.56 15.49
CA ARG A 191 12.56 8.13 16.66
C ARG A 191 11.88 6.78 16.40
N ALA A 192 11.19 6.62 15.27
CA ALA A 192 10.55 5.37 14.89
C ALA A 192 11.56 4.22 14.77
N GLU A 193 12.76 4.47 14.26
CA GLU A 193 13.85 3.50 14.22
C GLU A 193 14.29 3.04 15.61
N ARG A 194 14.40 3.97 16.58
CA ARG A 194 14.71 3.64 17.98
C ARG A 194 13.62 2.78 18.60
N GLU A 195 12.36 3.20 18.49
CA GLU A 195 11.22 2.46 19.02
C GLU A 195 11.07 1.06 18.38
N ALA A 196 11.39 0.93 17.08
CA ALA A 196 11.37 -0.35 16.39
C ALA A 196 12.50 -1.30 16.85
N ARG A 197 13.67 -0.76 17.21
CA ARG A 197 14.77 -1.54 17.79
C ARG A 197 14.44 -2.03 19.20
N GLU A 198 13.81 -1.19 20.01
CA GLU A 198 13.40 -1.52 21.38
C GLU A 198 12.27 -2.56 21.44
N ARG A 199 11.40 -2.60 20.41
CA ARG A 199 10.29 -3.58 20.33
C ARG A 199 10.69 -4.96 19.83
N LYS A 200 11.86 -5.12 19.21
CA LYS A 200 12.39 -6.45 18.90
C LYS A 200 13.07 -6.97 20.17
N PRO A 201 12.57 -8.04 20.82
CA PRO A 201 13.30 -8.67 21.90
C PRO A 201 14.70 -9.03 21.39
N GLN A 202 15.73 -8.73 22.18
CA GLN A 202 17.05 -9.29 21.98
C GLN A 202 16.90 -10.81 21.99
N GLU A 203 17.00 -11.44 20.82
CA GLU A 203 17.40 -12.84 20.80
C GLU A 203 18.76 -12.90 21.51
N PRO A 204 18.93 -13.71 22.57
CA PRO A 204 20.20 -13.80 23.24
C PRO A 204 21.20 -14.39 22.23
N SER A 205 22.14 -13.55 21.82
CA SER A 205 23.42 -13.96 21.24
C SER A 205 24.15 -14.78 22.31
N GLY A 206 23.86 -16.08 22.35
CA GLY A 206 24.64 -17.06 23.11
C GLY A 206 26.00 -17.26 22.46
N GLY A 207 26.92 -16.34 22.73
CA GLY A 207 28.34 -16.58 22.58
C GLY A 207 28.85 -17.32 23.81
N ALA A 208 29.26 -18.58 23.62
CA ALA A 208 30.23 -19.24 24.47
C ALA A 208 31.30 -19.82 23.54
N GLU A 209 32.38 -19.06 23.34
CA GLU A 209 33.65 -19.60 22.86
C GLU A 209 34.37 -20.24 24.06
N ASP A 210 34.83 -21.48 23.90
CA ASP A 210 36.25 -21.82 23.68
C ASP A 210 36.65 -23.20 24.28
N GLY A 211 37.49 -23.95 23.54
CA GLY A 211 38.37 -24.97 24.14
C GLY A 211 38.66 -26.26 23.35
N GLY A 212 39.64 -26.22 22.42
CA GLY A 212 40.60 -27.31 22.10
C GLY A 212 40.21 -28.32 21.01
N ALA A 213 40.86 -28.33 19.83
CA ALA A 213 42.12 -29.04 19.45
C ALA A 213 41.98 -30.59 19.56
N ASP A 214 42.35 -31.46 18.61
CA ASP A 214 43.32 -31.43 17.53
C ASP A 214 43.11 -32.67 16.60
N GLU A 215 43.80 -32.68 15.45
CA GLU A 215 44.21 -33.82 14.61
C GLU A 215 43.18 -34.76 13.93
N ALA A 216 43.11 -34.70 12.59
CA ALA A 216 43.87 -35.63 11.74
C ALA A 216 43.61 -35.39 10.24
N SER A 217 44.68 -35.09 9.53
CA SER A 217 44.76 -35.08 8.06
C SER A 217 44.80 -36.50 7.50
N ARG A 218 44.09 -36.79 6.40
CA ARG A 218 44.63 -37.01 5.04
C ARG A 218 43.61 -37.72 4.11
N PRO A 219 43.75 -37.58 2.77
CA PRO A 219 42.75 -37.93 1.76
C PRO A 219 43.08 -39.23 0.97
N ALA A 220 42.23 -39.51 -0.03
CA ALA A 220 42.27 -40.57 -1.07
C ALA A 220 41.40 -41.80 -0.72
N GLU A 221 40.68 -42.46 -1.63
CA GLU A 221 40.95 -42.79 -3.02
C GLU A 221 39.68 -42.94 -3.87
N SER A 222 39.88 -42.71 -5.16
CA SER A 222 39.03 -43.03 -6.30
C SER A 222 39.25 -44.47 -6.80
N GLU A 223 38.32 -44.91 -7.67
CA GLU A 223 38.39 -45.99 -8.68
C GLU A 223 37.74 -47.36 -8.36
N PRO A 224 37.40 -48.20 -9.37
CA PRO A 224 37.53 -48.02 -10.84
C PRO A 224 36.27 -48.31 -11.67
N ALA A 225 36.42 -48.06 -12.97
CA ALA A 225 35.56 -48.48 -14.07
C ALA A 225 35.90 -49.89 -14.59
N GLY A 226 34.91 -50.53 -15.22
CA GLY A 226 35.11 -51.48 -16.33
C GLY A 226 34.50 -52.87 -16.13
N GLU A 227 33.43 -53.19 -16.87
CA GLU A 227 33.50 -54.21 -17.94
C GLU A 227 32.22 -54.26 -18.78
N GLN A 228 32.43 -54.60 -20.04
CA GLN A 228 31.53 -54.53 -21.19
C GLN A 228 30.63 -55.76 -21.24
N HIS A 229 29.41 -55.62 -21.77
CA HIS A 229 28.87 -56.67 -22.64
C HIS A 229 27.93 -56.10 -23.69
N ASP A 230 28.42 -56.19 -24.92
CA ASP A 230 27.76 -56.15 -26.21
C ASP A 230 26.66 -57.23 -26.30
N THR A 231 25.48 -56.87 -26.82
CA THR A 231 24.80 -57.56 -27.92
C THR A 231 23.52 -56.80 -28.32
N GLY A 232 23.44 -56.36 -29.59
CA GLY A 232 22.16 -56.08 -30.27
C GLY A 232 21.34 -57.38 -30.49
N PRO A 233 20.17 -57.37 -31.16
CA PRO A 233 19.84 -56.51 -32.32
C PRO A 233 18.38 -55.97 -32.44
N VAL A 234 18.25 -54.91 -33.26
CA VAL A 234 17.34 -54.66 -34.41
C VAL A 234 15.88 -55.17 -34.43
N ALA A 235 15.00 -54.27 -34.95
CA ALA A 235 13.68 -54.44 -35.60
C ALA A 235 12.44 -54.30 -34.69
N ARG A 236 11.30 -53.72 -35.09
CA ARG A 236 10.72 -52.97 -36.24
C ARG A 236 9.28 -52.59 -35.79
N GLU A 237 8.67 -51.57 -36.43
CA GLU A 237 7.22 -51.37 -36.71
C GLU A 237 6.22 -51.57 -35.53
N ASP A 238 5.47 -50.56 -35.09
CA ASP A 238 4.39 -49.83 -35.77
C ASP A 238 4.12 -48.46 -35.09
#